data_AF-A0A382II05-F1
#
_entry.id   AF-A0A382II05-F1
#
_cell.length_a   1.000
_cell.length_b   1.000
_cell.length_c   1.000
_cell.angle_alpha   90.00
_cell.angle_beta   90.00
_cell.angle_gamma   90.00
#
_symmetry.space_group_name_H-M   'P 1'
#
loop_
_entity.id
_entity.type
_entity.pdbx_description
1 polymer ?
#
loop_
_entity_poly.entity_id
_entity_poly.type
_entity_poly.pdbx_seq_one_letter_code
_entity_poly.pdbx_strand_id
1 'polypeptide(L)'
;MSQQKSVEKKLSKAAIETLAIIVYHQPVTRSEIEEIRGVAFGTNTLEILMELNWVKPQGRKDVPGKPIQYGTTEDFLSHFSLQKLSDLPTVDELGSAGLIDTAELDSSIFGTGKFYKEDQENKKENLYSNIDEMLSSTLKSKDQD
;
A
#
# COMPACT_ATOMS: atom_id res chain seq x y z
N MET A 1 -8.71 -16.84 -43.11
CA MET A 1 -8.73 -16.75 -41.63
C MET A 1 -8.41 -15.32 -41.27
N SER A 2 -9.39 -14.57 -40.74
CA SER A 2 -9.21 -13.17 -40.38
C SER A 2 -8.33 -13.11 -39.12
N GLN A 3 -7.15 -12.53 -39.22
CA GLN A 3 -6.33 -12.26 -38.04
C GLN A 3 -7.01 -11.12 -37.26
N GLN A 4 -7.76 -11.46 -36.21
CA GLN A 4 -8.18 -10.48 -35.22
C GLN A 4 -6.92 -9.97 -34.51
N LYS A 5 -6.47 -8.79 -34.94
CA LYS A 5 -5.48 -8.01 -34.21
C LYS A 5 -6.14 -7.54 -32.92
N SER A 6 -5.94 -8.28 -31.82
CA SER A 6 -6.34 -7.82 -30.49
C SER A 6 -5.56 -6.56 -30.20
N VAL A 7 -6.19 -5.40 -30.39
CA VAL A 7 -5.62 -4.15 -29.92
C VAL A 7 -5.71 -4.19 -28.40
N GLU A 8 -4.63 -4.59 -27.75
CA GLU A 8 -4.47 -4.42 -26.31
C GLU A 8 -4.67 -2.93 -26.02
N LYS A 9 -5.78 -2.58 -25.36
CA LYS A 9 -6.00 -1.21 -24.92
C LYS A 9 -4.94 -0.90 -23.89
N LYS A 10 -4.00 -0.02 -24.26
CA LYS A 10 -3.02 0.53 -23.33
C LYS A 10 -3.75 1.19 -22.17
N LEU A 11 -3.28 0.91 -20.95
CA LEU A 11 -3.76 1.60 -19.76
C LEU A 11 -3.56 3.11 -19.91
N SER A 12 -4.52 3.88 -19.40
CA SER A 12 -4.38 5.33 -19.32
C SER A 12 -3.29 5.69 -18.32
N LYS A 13 -2.73 6.91 -18.43
CA LYS A 13 -1.75 7.41 -17.46
C LYS A 13 -2.28 7.33 -16.02
N ALA A 14 -3.55 7.72 -15.82
CA ALA A 14 -4.21 7.66 -14.52
C ALA A 14 -4.29 6.22 -13.98
N ALA A 15 -4.58 5.23 -14.83
CA ALA A 15 -4.61 3.83 -14.42
C ALA A 15 -3.24 3.30 -14.02
N ILE A 16 -2.19 3.70 -14.74
CA ILE A 16 -0.80 3.34 -14.42
C ILE A 16 -0.38 3.98 -13.09
N GLU A 17 -0.69 5.26 -12.88
CA GLU A 17 -0.42 5.97 -11.61
C GLU A 17 -1.15 5.30 -10.43
N THR A 18 -2.45 5.00 -10.58
CA THR A 18 -3.23 4.29 -9.56
C THR A 18 -2.66 2.90 -9.28
N LEU A 19 -2.28 2.14 -10.31
CA LEU A 19 -1.66 0.82 -10.14
C LEU A 19 -0.35 0.93 -9.36
N ALA A 20 0.53 1.86 -9.73
CA ALA A 20 1.81 2.06 -9.05
C ALA A 20 1.60 2.33 -7.54
N ILE A 21 0.65 3.19 -7.19
CA ILE A 21 0.34 3.47 -5.78
C ILE A 21 -0.12 2.22 -5.05
N ILE A 22 -1.04 1.43 -5.63
CA ILE A 22 -1.50 0.18 -5.01
C ILE A 22 -0.33 -0.79 -4.79
N VAL A 23 0.53 -0.94 -5.80
CA VAL A 23 1.67 -1.86 -5.78
C VAL A 23 2.63 -1.52 -4.63
N TYR A 24 2.98 -0.24 -4.46
CA TYR A 24 3.94 0.22 -3.44
C TYR A 24 3.32 0.51 -2.06
N HIS A 25 2.00 0.68 -1.95
CA HIS A 25 1.32 1.07 -0.70
C HIS A 25 0.25 0.10 -0.20
N GLN A 26 0.06 -1.06 -0.83
CA GLN A 26 -0.89 -2.06 -0.35
C GLN A 26 -0.60 -2.52 1.09
N PRO A 27 -1.64 -2.76 1.92
CA PRO A 27 -3.06 -2.63 1.61
C PRO A 27 -3.56 -1.17 1.69
N VAL A 28 -4.15 -0.66 0.59
CA VAL A 28 -4.51 0.78 0.46
C VAL A 28 -5.98 0.98 0.10
N THR A 29 -6.62 2.00 0.66
CA THR A 29 -8.02 2.38 0.36
C THR A 29 -8.10 3.37 -0.80
N ARG A 30 -9.28 3.48 -1.41
CA ARG A 30 -9.52 4.48 -2.47
C ARG A 30 -9.14 5.90 -2.03
N SER A 31 -9.56 6.31 -0.83
CA SER A 31 -9.29 7.65 -0.31
C SER A 31 -7.80 7.92 -0.15
N GLU A 32 -7.02 6.95 0.33
CA GLU A 32 -5.55 7.08 0.45
C GLU A 32 -4.89 7.16 -0.93
N ILE A 33 -5.37 6.40 -1.93
CA ILE A 33 -4.87 6.52 -3.30
C ILE A 33 -5.13 7.95 -3.83
N GLU A 34 -6.34 8.48 -3.65
CA GLU A 34 -6.70 9.83 -4.11
C GLU A 34 -5.88 10.92 -3.39
N GLU A 35 -5.59 10.73 -2.10
CA GLU A 35 -4.71 11.60 -1.32
C GLU A 35 -3.28 11.62 -1.87
N ILE A 36 -2.68 10.45 -2.12
CA ILE A 36 -1.32 10.33 -2.68
C ILE A 36 -1.26 10.93 -4.10
N ARG A 37 -2.30 10.72 -4.91
CA ARG A 37 -2.37 11.32 -6.27
C ARG A 37 -2.62 12.83 -6.25
N GLY A 38 -3.09 13.38 -5.13
CA GLY A 38 -3.56 14.76 -5.01
C GLY A 38 -4.84 15.07 -5.83
N VAL A 39 -5.43 14.07 -6.49
CA VAL A 39 -6.64 14.21 -7.30
C VAL A 39 -7.49 12.94 -7.26
N ALA A 40 -8.81 13.11 -7.29
CA ALA A 40 -9.75 12.01 -7.44
C ALA A 40 -9.55 11.28 -8.79
N PHE A 41 -9.85 9.99 -8.82
CA PHE A 41 -9.92 9.22 -10.06
C PHE A 41 -11.30 8.60 -10.26
N GLY A 42 -11.67 8.36 -11.52
CA GLY A 42 -12.95 7.74 -11.84
C GLY A 42 -12.99 6.27 -11.39
N THR A 43 -14.17 5.83 -10.91
CA THR A 43 -14.40 4.44 -10.44
C THR A 43 -13.96 3.37 -11.45
N ASN A 44 -14.15 3.66 -12.74
CA ASN A 44 -13.73 2.82 -13.87
C ASN A 44 -12.23 2.47 -13.86
N THR A 45 -11.39 3.27 -13.21
CA THR A 45 -9.94 3.01 -13.14
C THR A 45 -9.64 1.75 -12.32
N LEU A 46 -10.23 1.62 -11.13
CA LEU A 46 -10.08 0.42 -10.31
C LEU A 46 -10.76 -0.78 -10.96
N GLU A 47 -11.91 -0.56 -11.60
CA GLU A 47 -12.64 -1.60 -12.32
C GLU A 47 -11.79 -2.22 -13.44
N ILE A 48 -11.16 -1.40 -14.29
CA ILE A 48 -10.22 -1.88 -15.32
C ILE A 48 -9.08 -2.70 -14.70
N LEU A 49 -8.48 -2.24 -13.59
CA LEU A 49 -7.37 -2.95 -12.95
C LEU A 49 -7.81 -4.30 -12.34
N MET A 50 -9.06 -4.40 -11.88
CA MET A 50 -9.66 -5.64 -11.41
C MET A 50 -10.05 -6.56 -12.57
N GLU A 51 -10.55 -6.02 -13.69
CA GLU A 51 -10.86 -6.77 -14.92
C GLU A 51 -9.61 -7.41 -15.53
N LEU A 52 -8.46 -6.72 -15.43
CA LEU A 52 -7.15 -7.27 -15.81
C LEU A 52 -6.61 -8.30 -14.81
N ASN A 53 -7.35 -8.56 -13.72
CA ASN A 53 -6.92 -9.36 -12.58
C ASN A 53 -5.62 -8.89 -11.94
N TRP A 54 -5.18 -7.65 -12.09
CA TRP A 54 -3.93 -7.17 -11.48
C TRP A 54 -4.13 -6.66 -10.05
N VAL A 55 -5.34 -6.21 -9.74
CA VAL A 55 -5.73 -5.69 -8.43
C VAL A 55 -6.94 -6.46 -7.91
N LYS A 56 -7.01 -6.66 -6.59
CA LYS A 56 -8.16 -7.27 -5.90
C LYS A 56 -8.47 -6.56 -4.58
N PRO A 57 -9.70 -6.66 -4.06
CA PRO A 57 -9.99 -6.32 -2.68
C PRO A 57 -9.15 -7.16 -1.70
N GLN A 58 -8.55 -6.51 -0.71
CA GLN A 58 -7.72 -7.10 0.33
C GLN A 58 -8.28 -6.77 1.73
N GLY A 59 -9.59 -6.95 1.89
CA GLY A 59 -10.28 -6.70 3.16
C GLY A 59 -10.79 -5.26 3.31
N ARG A 60 -11.02 -4.86 4.55
CA ARG A 60 -11.57 -3.54 4.91
C ARG A 60 -10.79 -2.96 6.07
N LYS A 61 -10.47 -1.67 6.00
CA LYS A 61 -9.75 -0.95 7.06
C LYS A 61 -10.64 -0.81 8.29
N ASP A 62 -10.11 -1.02 9.50
CA ASP A 62 -10.88 -0.93 10.75
C ASP A 62 -10.97 0.52 11.26
N VAL A 63 -11.66 1.34 10.48
CA VAL A 63 -11.97 2.75 10.77
C VAL A 63 -13.45 3.01 10.46
N PRO A 64 -14.04 4.12 10.93
CA PRO A 64 -15.43 4.48 10.59
C PRO A 64 -15.69 4.42 9.07
N GLY A 65 -16.79 3.78 8.68
CA GLY A 65 -17.14 3.52 7.27
C GLY A 65 -16.54 2.24 6.68
N LYS A 66 -15.55 1.63 7.34
CA LYS A 66 -14.87 0.38 6.94
C LYS A 66 -14.57 0.36 5.43
N PRO A 67 -13.78 1.30 4.89
CA PRO A 67 -13.50 1.36 3.46
C PRO A 67 -12.77 0.09 2.98
N ILE A 68 -13.02 -0.28 1.73
CA ILE A 68 -12.35 -1.42 1.08
C ILE A 68 -10.88 -1.08 0.88
N GLN A 69 -10.01 -2.04 1.20
CA GLN A 69 -8.59 -2.00 0.86
C GLN A 69 -8.34 -2.79 -0.42
N TYR A 70 -7.35 -2.36 -1.19
CA TYR A 70 -6.93 -2.97 -2.44
C TYR A 70 -5.47 -3.42 -2.34
N GLY A 71 -5.15 -4.48 -3.08
CA GLY A 71 -3.80 -4.99 -3.25
C GLY A 71 -3.64 -5.73 -4.57
N THR A 72 -2.42 -6.16 -4.86
CA THR A 72 -2.07 -6.85 -6.10
C THR A 72 -2.38 -8.34 -6.05
N THR A 73 -2.40 -8.97 -7.21
CA THR A 73 -2.61 -10.41 -7.39
C THR A 73 -1.35 -11.14 -7.85
N GLU A 74 -1.43 -12.46 -7.98
CA GLU A 74 -0.39 -13.27 -8.61
C GLU A 74 -0.31 -13.01 -10.12
N ASP A 75 -1.43 -12.70 -10.79
CA ASP A 75 -1.44 -12.35 -12.21
C ASP A 75 -0.64 -11.07 -12.49
N PHE A 76 -0.67 -10.10 -11.58
CA PHE A 76 0.23 -8.94 -11.64
C PHE A 76 1.69 -9.40 -11.59
N LEU A 77 2.07 -10.22 -10.61
CA LEU A 77 3.45 -10.70 -10.48
C LEU A 77 3.90 -11.46 -11.73
N SER A 78 3.05 -12.34 -12.26
CA SER A 78 3.30 -13.09 -13.50
C SER A 78 3.49 -12.16 -14.70
N HIS A 79 2.60 -11.15 -14.86
CA HIS A 79 2.69 -10.21 -15.97
C HIS A 79 3.99 -9.39 -15.96
N PHE A 80 4.43 -8.96 -14.77
CA PHE A 80 5.67 -8.20 -14.59
C PHE A 80 6.91 -9.08 -14.36
N SER A 81 6.77 -10.41 -14.47
CA SER A 81 7.86 -11.38 -14.27
C SER A 81 8.56 -11.27 -12.91
N LEU A 82 7.78 -11.00 -11.86
CA LEU A 82 8.24 -10.88 -10.48
C LEU A 82 7.92 -12.18 -9.72
N GLN A 83 8.80 -12.61 -8.81
CA GLN A 83 8.50 -13.73 -7.91
C GLN A 83 7.74 -13.25 -6.67
N LYS A 84 8.05 -12.03 -6.22
CA LYS A 84 7.47 -11.41 -5.04
C LYS A 84 7.48 -9.89 -5.17
N LEU A 85 6.63 -9.22 -4.40
CA LEU A 85 6.55 -7.76 -4.41
C LEU A 85 7.85 -7.07 -3.97
N SER A 86 8.68 -7.73 -3.15
CA SER A 86 9.98 -7.18 -2.76
C SER A 86 11.00 -7.17 -3.89
N ASP A 87 10.70 -7.75 -5.04
CA ASP A 87 11.56 -7.69 -6.24
C ASP A 87 11.35 -6.38 -7.02
N LEU A 88 10.36 -5.57 -6.61
CA LEU A 88 10.16 -4.25 -7.17
C LEU A 88 11.29 -3.30 -6.75
N PRO A 89 11.72 -2.41 -7.64
CA PRO A 89 12.80 -1.48 -7.35
C PRO A 89 12.39 -0.55 -6.21
N THR A 90 13.29 -0.43 -5.23
CA THR A 90 13.17 0.53 -4.14
C THR A 90 13.47 1.95 -4.62
N VAL A 91 13.05 2.95 -3.84
CA VAL A 91 13.36 4.36 -4.13
C VAL A 91 14.87 4.58 -4.25
N ASP A 92 15.67 3.94 -3.40
CA ASP A 92 17.14 4.05 -3.43
C ASP A 92 17.73 3.42 -4.70
N GLU A 93 17.19 2.29 -5.16
CA GLU A 93 17.59 1.65 -6.42
C GLU A 93 17.22 2.49 -7.63
N LEU A 94 16.04 3.13 -7.62
CA LEU A 94 15.63 4.07 -8.66
C LEU A 94 16.53 5.31 -8.67
N GLY A 95 16.91 5.82 -7.50
CA GLY A 95 17.83 6.96 -7.36
C GLY A 95 19.23 6.64 -7.86
N SER A 96 19.79 5.51 -7.45
CA SER A 96 21.13 5.06 -7.87
C SER A 96 21.19 4.73 -9.36
N ALA A 97 20.08 4.27 -9.96
CA ALA A 97 19.95 4.09 -11.40
C ALA A 97 19.79 5.41 -12.19
N GLY A 98 19.71 6.56 -11.50
CA GLY A 98 19.51 7.87 -12.12
C GLY A 98 18.12 8.06 -12.74
N LEU A 99 17.14 7.23 -12.34
CA LEU A 99 15.76 7.30 -12.82
C LEU A 99 14.96 8.37 -12.08
N ILE A 100 15.35 8.70 -10.85
CA ILE A 100 14.74 9.73 -10.01
C ILE A 100 15.83 10.54 -9.29
N ASP A 101 15.58 11.83 -9.07
CA ASP A 101 16.46 12.66 -8.24
C ASP A 101 16.03 12.58 -6.78
N THR A 102 16.74 11.79 -5.99
CA THR A 102 16.42 11.59 -4.57
C THR A 102 16.65 12.82 -3.71
N ALA A 103 17.40 13.82 -4.19
CA ALA A 103 17.65 15.06 -3.45
C ALA A 103 16.47 16.04 -3.51
N GLU A 104 15.63 15.95 -4.55
CA GLU A 104 14.43 16.79 -4.72
C GLU A 104 13.12 16.08 -4.32
N LEU A 105 13.19 14.81 -3.92
CA LEU A 105 12.01 14.07 -3.48
C LEU A 105 11.53 14.55 -2.11
N ASP A 106 10.29 15.03 -2.06
CA ASP A 106 9.59 15.19 -0.79
C ASP A 106 9.26 13.80 -0.23
N SER A 107 9.93 13.44 0.86
CA SER A 107 9.72 12.20 1.63
C SER A 107 8.27 11.96 2.10
N SER A 108 7.38 12.96 1.98
CA SER A 108 5.95 12.81 2.22
C SER A 108 5.15 12.25 1.04
N ILE A 109 5.71 12.22 -0.19
CA ILE A 109 5.05 11.72 -1.42
C ILE A 109 5.16 10.19 -1.53
N PHE A 110 6.35 9.64 -1.29
CA PHE A 110 6.52 8.19 -1.17
C PHE A 110 6.29 7.83 0.30
N GLY A 111 5.22 7.08 0.59
CA GLY A 111 4.75 6.74 1.94
C GLY A 111 5.74 6.00 2.87
N THR A 112 6.82 6.66 3.26
CA THR A 112 7.71 6.28 4.36
C THR A 112 7.87 7.49 5.28
N GLY A 113 6.81 7.77 6.05
CA GLY A 113 6.86 8.81 7.07
C GLY A 113 5.67 8.75 8.01
N LYS A 114 4.45 8.86 7.49
CA LYS A 114 3.23 8.83 8.31
C LYS A 114 2.73 7.42 8.61
N PHE A 115 2.51 6.58 7.60
CA PHE A 115 1.94 5.25 7.79
C PHE A 115 2.90 4.25 8.50
N TYR A 116 4.19 4.25 8.15
CA TYR A 116 5.18 3.42 8.84
C TYR A 116 5.45 3.86 10.28
N LYS A 117 5.35 5.16 10.59
CA LYS A 117 5.49 5.64 11.97
C LYS A 117 4.23 5.36 12.78
N GLU A 118 3.04 5.58 12.24
CA GLU A 118 1.77 5.28 12.96
C GLU A 118 1.70 3.82 13.38
N ASP A 119 2.03 2.85 12.51
CA ASP A 119 2.03 1.43 12.91
C ASP A 119 3.12 1.08 13.93
N GLN A 120 4.30 1.72 13.87
CA GLN A 120 5.38 1.51 14.84
C GLN A 120 5.09 2.19 16.19
N GLU A 121 4.53 3.40 16.19
CA GLU A 121 4.11 4.12 17.39
C GLU A 121 2.96 3.38 18.06
N ASN A 122 1.94 2.98 17.30
CA ASN A 122 0.82 2.21 17.85
C ASN A 122 1.29 0.86 18.41
N LYS A 123 2.20 0.16 17.73
CA LYS A 123 2.79 -1.09 18.24
C LYS A 123 3.69 -0.87 19.47
N LYS A 124 4.37 0.27 19.59
CA LYS A 124 5.14 0.66 20.79
C LYS A 124 4.21 1.04 21.95
N GLU A 125 3.19 1.84 21.72
CA GLU A 125 2.18 2.23 22.73
C GLU A 125 1.51 1.00 23.33
N ASN A 126 1.08 0.05 22.48
CA ASN A 126 0.49 -1.22 22.94
C ASN A 126 1.49 -2.09 23.72
N LEU A 127 2.78 -1.99 23.46
CA LEU A 127 3.79 -2.75 24.20
C LEU A 127 4.04 -2.16 25.59
N TYR A 128 4.10 -0.82 25.72
CA TYR A 128 4.29 -0.16 27.01
C TYR A 128 3.08 -0.33 27.93
N SER A 129 1.85 -0.18 27.41
CA SER A 129 0.63 -0.40 28.19
C SER A 129 0.53 -1.83 28.73
N ASN A 130 0.90 -2.83 27.92
CA ASN A 130 0.87 -4.23 28.34
C ASN A 130 1.90 -4.54 29.45
N ILE A 131 3.06 -3.89 29.42
CA ILE A 131 4.11 -4.06 30.45
C ILE A 131 3.67 -3.41 31.76
N ASP A 132 3.08 -2.21 31.71
CA ASP A 132 2.58 -1.51 32.91
C ASP A 132 1.44 -2.29 33.59
N GLU A 133 0.55 -2.93 32.81
CA GLU A 133 -0.51 -3.77 33.35
C GLU A 133 0.03 -5.05 34.02
N MET A 134 1.08 -5.65 33.45
CA MET A 134 1.76 -6.81 34.02
C MET A 134 2.57 -6.47 35.29
N LEU A 135 3.23 -5.32 35.31
CA LEU A 135 3.97 -4.84 36.49
C LEU A 135 3.01 -4.44 37.62
N SER A 136 1.93 -3.72 37.31
CA SER A 136 0.94 -3.32 38.31
C SER A 136 0.20 -4.52 38.91
N SER A 137 -0.13 -5.55 38.13
CA SER A 137 -0.70 -6.81 38.64
C SER A 137 0.27 -7.60 39.54
N THR A 138 1.57 -7.58 39.22
CA THR A 138 2.62 -8.22 40.03
C THR A 138 2.92 -7.46 41.33
N LEU A 139 2.84 -6.13 41.31
CA LEU A 139 3.06 -5.29 42.49
C LEU A 139 1.85 -5.34 43.43
N LYS A 140 0.63 -5.31 42.89
CA LYS A 140 -0.62 -5.35 43.68
C LYS A 140 -0.85 -6.69 44.40
N SER A 141 -0.21 -7.76 43.94
CA SER A 141 -0.24 -9.07 44.60
C SER A 141 0.76 -9.20 45.75
N LYS A 142 1.66 -8.23 45.95
CA LYS A 142 2.71 -8.27 46.99
C LYS A 142 2.36 -7.48 48.26
N ASP A 143 1.29 -6.69 48.23
CA ASP A 143 0.81 -5.88 49.37
C ASP A 143 -0.41 -6.50 50.09
N GLN A 144 -0.72 -7.79 49.85
CA GLN A 144 -1.86 -8.50 50.47
C GLN A 144 -1.48 -9.58 51.50
N ASP A 145 -0.21 -9.67 51.92
CA ASP A 145 0.22 -10.50 53.06
C ASP A 145 0.71 -9.65 54.25
#